data_AF-A0A962M1V5-F1
#
_entry.id   AF-A0A962M1V5-F1
#
_cell.length_a   1.000
_cell.length_b   1.000
_cell.length_c   1.000
_cell.angle_alpha   90.00
_cell.angle_beta   90.00
_cell.angle_gamma   90.00
#
_symmetry.space_group_name_H-M   'P 1'
#
loop_
_entity.id
_entity.type
_entity.pdbx_description
1 polymer ?
#
loop_
_entity_poly.entity_id
_entity_poly.type
_entity_poly.pdbx_seq_one_letter_code
_entity_poly.pdbx_strand_id
1 'polypeptide(L)'
;LDIILAPLDMDAPLPGLEPAAAGEAAPVAADDPFAEDGDDFGASTASATGDEWDDEFSSDGDDFASDSESFQPSYWFSLGGMRELDAVHNYVDALPETGKVLSLSTVFAVVKNLLGDDIGSVELAIVQKSLPPDVSAMMVEPYFSREREQARVTVRVKETSKDLRRDKFLHDLREDLVEKLGIAPERIQFTGMLVLYNNVLQSLFRSQILTIGVVFLAILLMFLALFRSLSLSLIALAPNVLAAGMVLGTMGLLGIPLDIMTITIAAIVVGIGVDDCIHYVHRFIAEFEVDRNYRATMFRCHDSIGRAMYYTTVTVVVGFSMLALSSFTPSIYFGLLTVMAMVAAVLGALLLLPLLIVLVKPLGPEGG
;
A
#
# COMPACT_ATOMS: atom_id res chain seq x y z
N LEU A 1 -8.99 4.44 7.69
CA LEU A 1 -8.87 2.98 7.51
C LEU A 1 -10.24 2.51 7.07
N ASP A 2 -10.30 1.67 6.06
CA ASP A 2 -11.52 1.04 5.61
C ASP A 2 -11.39 -0.46 5.81
N ILE A 3 -12.36 -1.07 6.48
CA ILE A 3 -12.44 -2.52 6.70
C ILE A 3 -13.56 -3.03 5.79
N ILE A 4 -13.22 -3.86 4.83
CA ILE A 4 -14.16 -4.52 3.93
C ILE A 4 -14.42 -5.93 4.47
N LEU A 5 -15.70 -6.25 4.60
CA LEU A 5 -16.18 -7.55 5.05
C LEU A 5 -16.92 -8.23 3.90
N ALA A 6 -16.53 -9.47 3.60
CA ALA A 6 -17.24 -10.37 2.68
C ALA A 6 -18.30 -11.18 3.46
N PRO A 7 -19.38 -11.67 2.83
CA PRO A 7 -20.44 -12.40 3.51
C PRO A 7 -19.97 -13.80 3.93
N LEU A 8 -20.72 -14.46 4.81
CA LEU A 8 -20.31 -15.73 5.44
C LEU A 8 -20.48 -16.93 4.50
N ASP A 9 -21.46 -16.87 3.60
CA ASP A 9 -21.67 -17.83 2.52
C ASP A 9 -22.62 -17.21 1.47
N MET A 10 -22.30 -17.30 0.17
CA MET A 10 -23.14 -16.73 -0.91
C MET A 10 -24.25 -17.70 -1.35
N ASP A 11 -24.10 -18.99 -1.06
CA ASP A 11 -24.96 -20.07 -1.56
C ASP A 11 -25.89 -20.68 -0.47
N ALA A 12 -25.74 -20.26 0.79
CA ALA A 12 -26.58 -20.73 1.89
C ALA A 12 -27.86 -19.88 2.05
N PRO A 13 -29.02 -20.49 2.34
CA PRO A 13 -30.24 -19.73 2.62
C PRO A 13 -30.02 -18.73 3.75
N LEU A 14 -30.48 -17.49 3.56
CA LEU A 14 -30.33 -16.44 4.55
C LEU A 14 -30.97 -16.86 5.89
N PRO A 15 -30.28 -16.69 7.03
CA PRO A 15 -30.82 -17.07 8.33
C PRO A 15 -32.15 -16.35 8.62
N GLY A 16 -33.23 -17.12 8.80
CA GLY A 16 -34.58 -16.61 9.06
C GLY A 16 -35.44 -16.33 7.83
N LEU A 17 -34.95 -16.60 6.62
CA LEU A 17 -35.72 -16.62 5.37
C LEU A 17 -35.61 -18.01 4.70
N GLU A 18 -35.60 -19.07 5.49
CA GLU A 18 -35.52 -20.44 4.99
C GLU A 18 -36.79 -20.78 4.19
N PRO A 19 -36.66 -21.34 2.96
CA PRO A 19 -37.82 -21.83 2.25
C PRO A 19 -38.44 -22.97 3.06
N ALA A 20 -39.76 -22.90 3.30
CA ALA A 20 -40.49 -23.99 3.93
C ALA A 20 -40.15 -25.29 3.18
N ALA A 21 -39.67 -26.29 3.91
CA ALA A 21 -39.35 -27.59 3.34
C ALA A 21 -40.52 -28.07 2.48
N ALA A 22 -40.26 -28.31 1.20
CA ALA A 22 -41.25 -28.86 0.28
C ALA A 22 -41.72 -30.20 0.86
N GLY A 23 -42.91 -30.21 1.47
CA GLY A 23 -43.56 -31.44 1.87
C GLY A 23 -43.75 -32.29 0.63
N GLU A 24 -43.33 -33.55 0.71
CA GLU A 24 -43.56 -34.58 -0.30
C GLU A 24 -45.02 -34.53 -0.76
N ALA A 25 -45.24 -34.08 -2.00
CA ALA A 25 -46.52 -34.25 -2.67
C ALA A 25 -46.63 -35.72 -3.08
N ALA A 26 -47.61 -36.42 -2.52
CA ALA A 26 -47.95 -37.80 -2.90
C ALA A 26 -48.26 -37.90 -4.41
N PRO A 27 -47.90 -39.00 -5.08
CA PRO A 27 -48.14 -39.15 -6.52
C PRO A 27 -49.64 -39.31 -6.80
N VAL A 28 -50.16 -38.45 -7.67
CA VAL A 28 -51.53 -38.52 -8.20
C VAL A 28 -51.60 -39.70 -9.17
N ALA A 29 -52.52 -40.63 -8.92
CA ALA A 29 -52.78 -41.79 -9.77
C ALA A 29 -53.33 -41.36 -11.15
N ALA A 30 -52.78 -41.96 -12.20
CA ALA A 30 -53.26 -41.82 -13.57
C ALA A 30 -54.39 -42.83 -13.82
N ASP A 31 -55.59 -42.32 -14.14
CA ASP A 31 -56.65 -43.04 -14.87
C ASP A 31 -57.70 -41.99 -15.30
N ASP A 32 -57.56 -41.46 -16.52
CA ASP A 32 -58.60 -40.65 -17.19
C ASP A 32 -59.11 -41.43 -18.42
N PRO A 33 -60.38 -41.88 -18.46
CA PRO A 33 -60.87 -42.83 -19.46
C PRO A 33 -61.53 -42.19 -20.70
N PHE A 34 -61.20 -40.95 -21.07
CA PHE A 34 -61.89 -40.24 -22.17
C PHE A 34 -61.02 -39.69 -23.31
N ALA A 35 -59.79 -40.18 -23.48
CA ALA A 35 -58.96 -39.79 -24.63
C ALA A 35 -59.14 -40.76 -25.81
N GLU A 36 -60.10 -40.48 -26.71
CA GLU A 36 -60.07 -41.03 -28.07
C GLU A 36 -60.53 -40.01 -29.13
N ASP A 37 -59.87 -40.14 -30.28
CA ASP A 37 -60.18 -39.74 -31.65
C ASP A 37 -59.84 -38.34 -32.19
N GLY A 38 -58.92 -38.35 -33.17
CA GLY A 38 -58.78 -37.28 -34.17
C GLY A 38 -57.48 -37.31 -34.99
N ASP A 39 -57.18 -38.43 -35.64
CA ASP A 39 -56.09 -38.67 -36.62
C ASP A 39 -55.97 -37.58 -37.73
N ASP A 40 -54.75 -37.10 -38.00
CA ASP A 40 -53.90 -37.45 -39.17
C ASP A 40 -54.29 -36.76 -40.49
N PHE A 41 -53.44 -35.84 -40.97
CA PHE A 41 -52.84 -36.00 -42.30
C PHE A 41 -51.67 -35.03 -42.53
N GLY A 42 -50.54 -35.58 -42.94
CA GLY A 42 -49.30 -34.88 -43.18
C GLY A 42 -49.13 -34.25 -44.58
N ALA A 43 -48.10 -33.41 -44.61
CA ALA A 43 -47.07 -33.30 -45.63
C ALA A 43 -47.36 -32.62 -47.00
N SER A 44 -46.59 -31.55 -47.21
CA SER A 44 -45.63 -31.34 -48.31
C SER A 44 -45.96 -30.35 -49.44
N THR A 45 -45.02 -29.39 -49.56
CA THR A 45 -44.40 -28.83 -50.77
C THR A 45 -45.10 -27.74 -51.60
N ALA A 46 -44.37 -26.62 -51.67
CA ALA A 46 -43.94 -25.88 -52.87
C ALA A 46 -44.69 -24.59 -53.31
N SER A 47 -43.88 -23.53 -53.27
CA SER A 47 -43.66 -22.48 -54.28
C SER A 47 -44.68 -21.35 -54.50
N ALA A 48 -44.11 -20.14 -54.41
CA ALA A 48 -44.26 -19.00 -55.31
C ALA A 48 -45.39 -17.98 -55.07
N THR A 49 -44.92 -16.77 -54.73
CA THR A 49 -45.35 -15.43 -55.19
C THR A 49 -46.75 -14.91 -54.85
N GLY A 50 -46.77 -13.71 -54.25
CA GLY A 50 -47.87 -12.75 -54.37
C GLY A 50 -48.27 -12.13 -53.04
N ASP A 51 -47.86 -10.88 -52.85
CA ASP A 51 -48.68 -9.73 -52.43
C ASP A 51 -49.60 -9.90 -51.20
N GLU A 52 -49.38 -9.23 -50.06
CA GLU A 52 -49.52 -7.78 -49.78
C GLU A 52 -50.75 -7.57 -48.85
N TRP A 53 -50.48 -7.02 -47.64
CA TRP A 53 -51.36 -6.34 -46.67
C TRP A 53 -52.21 -7.13 -45.64
N ASP A 54 -52.05 -6.63 -44.41
CA ASP A 54 -52.95 -6.62 -43.24
C ASP A 54 -53.19 -7.89 -42.43
N ASP A 55 -52.54 -7.95 -41.27
CA ASP A 55 -53.18 -8.28 -39.98
C ASP A 55 -52.36 -7.67 -38.83
N GLU A 56 -52.34 -6.34 -38.80
CA GLU A 56 -51.93 -5.51 -37.67
C GLU A 56 -53.03 -5.52 -36.60
N PHE A 57 -53.36 -6.69 -36.02
CA PHE A 57 -54.25 -6.76 -34.85
C PHE A 57 -54.19 -8.11 -34.10
N SER A 58 -53.03 -8.48 -33.54
CA SER A 58 -52.99 -9.64 -32.61
C SER A 58 -51.89 -9.62 -31.54
N SER A 59 -51.25 -8.48 -31.25
CA SER A 59 -50.14 -8.43 -30.26
C SER A 59 -50.41 -7.46 -29.10
N ASP A 60 -51.57 -7.55 -28.46
CA ASP A 60 -51.89 -6.74 -27.27
C ASP A 60 -52.40 -7.59 -26.08
N GLY A 61 -51.90 -8.82 -25.96
CA GLY A 61 -52.39 -9.80 -24.98
C GLY A 61 -51.38 -10.40 -24.00
N ASP A 62 -50.07 -10.32 -24.25
CA ASP A 62 -49.09 -11.19 -23.55
C ASP A 62 -47.90 -10.46 -22.91
N ASP A 63 -47.96 -9.14 -22.72
CA ASP A 63 -46.84 -8.35 -22.17
C ASP A 63 -46.93 -8.11 -20.64
N PHE A 64 -47.76 -8.88 -19.92
CA PHE A 64 -47.96 -8.72 -18.47
C PHE A 64 -47.17 -9.71 -17.60
N ALA A 65 -46.16 -10.41 -18.15
CA ALA A 65 -45.46 -11.48 -17.43
C ALA A 65 -43.95 -11.58 -17.68
N SER A 66 -43.24 -10.48 -17.97
CA SER A 66 -41.77 -10.50 -17.96
C SER A 66 -41.19 -9.29 -17.24
N ASP A 67 -40.26 -9.56 -16.31
CA ASP A 67 -39.39 -8.65 -15.56
C ASP A 67 -39.87 -8.12 -14.20
N SER A 68 -40.42 -8.98 -13.34
CA SER A 68 -40.11 -8.84 -11.91
C SER A 68 -38.74 -9.48 -11.63
N GLU A 69 -37.66 -8.71 -11.67
CA GLU A 69 -36.43 -9.12 -10.99
C GLU A 69 -36.81 -9.47 -9.55
N SER A 70 -36.68 -10.75 -9.18
CA SER A 70 -36.99 -11.20 -7.84
C SER A 70 -35.98 -10.56 -6.88
N PHE A 71 -36.41 -9.55 -6.13
CA PHE A 71 -35.59 -8.89 -5.12
C PHE A 71 -35.07 -9.93 -4.12
N GLN A 72 -33.76 -10.15 -4.13
CA GLN A 72 -33.05 -10.97 -3.14
C GLN A 72 -32.43 -10.01 -2.11
N PRO A 73 -32.84 -10.05 -0.83
CA PRO A 73 -32.22 -9.25 0.22
C PRO A 73 -30.76 -9.69 0.38
N SER A 74 -29.85 -8.73 0.61
CA SER A 74 -28.44 -9.08 0.82
C SER A 74 -28.20 -9.61 2.24
N TYR A 75 -27.18 -10.46 2.43
CA TYR A 75 -26.74 -10.94 3.74
C TYR A 75 -26.59 -9.82 4.77
N TRP A 76 -26.08 -8.66 4.34
CA TRP A 76 -25.84 -7.51 5.22
C TRP A 76 -27.11 -6.81 5.72
N PHE A 77 -28.26 -7.11 5.11
CA PHE A 77 -29.59 -6.69 5.56
C PHE A 77 -30.34 -7.85 6.23
N SER A 78 -29.64 -8.88 6.71
CA SER A 78 -30.18 -9.89 7.61
C SER A 78 -29.82 -9.59 9.07
N LEU A 79 -30.53 -10.19 10.03
CA LEU A 79 -30.19 -10.07 11.45
C LEU A 79 -28.77 -10.58 11.75
N GLY A 80 -28.31 -11.62 11.03
CA GLY A 80 -26.95 -12.15 11.16
C GLY A 80 -25.89 -11.15 10.71
N GLY A 81 -26.04 -10.62 9.50
CA GLY A 81 -25.13 -9.61 8.95
C GLY A 81 -25.13 -8.30 9.76
N MET A 82 -26.30 -7.86 10.23
CA MET A 82 -26.41 -6.70 11.13
C MET A 82 -25.62 -6.93 12.42
N ARG A 83 -25.81 -8.08 13.11
CA ARG A 83 -25.13 -8.38 14.37
C ARG A 83 -23.62 -8.49 14.20
N GLU A 84 -23.17 -9.14 13.12
CA GLU A 84 -21.75 -9.22 12.78
C GLU A 84 -21.16 -7.82 12.59
N LEU A 85 -21.85 -6.96 11.83
CA LEU A 85 -21.40 -5.60 11.58
C LEU A 85 -21.43 -4.73 12.84
N ASP A 86 -22.45 -4.85 13.69
CA ASP A 86 -22.54 -4.17 14.98
C ASP A 86 -21.38 -4.58 15.90
N ALA A 87 -21.02 -5.87 15.91
CA ALA A 87 -19.92 -6.37 16.71
C ALA A 87 -18.57 -5.77 16.24
N VAL A 88 -18.32 -5.76 14.93
CA VAL A 88 -17.14 -5.10 14.35
C VAL A 88 -17.15 -3.60 14.61
N HIS A 89 -18.28 -2.93 14.40
CA HIS A 89 -18.44 -1.49 14.60
C HIS A 89 -18.10 -1.09 16.03
N ASN A 90 -18.74 -1.73 17.01
CA ASN A 90 -18.56 -1.42 18.43
C ASN A 90 -17.16 -1.77 18.92
N TYR A 91 -16.58 -2.88 18.44
CA TYR A 91 -15.21 -3.25 18.79
C TYR A 91 -14.22 -2.18 18.34
N VAL A 92 -14.33 -1.77 17.07
CA VAL A 92 -13.40 -0.80 16.48
C VAL A 92 -13.61 0.60 17.06
N ASP A 93 -14.84 1.00 17.40
CA ASP A 93 -15.14 2.29 18.03
C ASP A 93 -14.59 2.38 19.47
N ALA A 94 -14.44 1.24 20.15
CA ALA A 94 -13.89 1.16 21.50
C ALA A 94 -12.35 1.28 21.57
N LEU A 95 -11.64 1.16 20.43
CA LEU A 95 -10.17 1.21 20.42
C LEU A 95 -9.67 2.63 20.71
N PRO A 96 -8.60 2.79 21.52
CA PRO A 96 -8.10 4.12 21.88
C PRO A 96 -7.54 4.89 20.67
N GLU A 97 -6.97 4.19 19.69
CA GLU A 97 -6.40 4.74 18.46
C GLU A 97 -7.46 5.18 17.44
N THR A 98 -8.70 4.73 17.57
CA THR A 98 -9.79 5.05 16.65
C THR A 98 -10.55 6.28 17.14
N GLY A 99 -11.08 7.03 16.17
CA GLY A 99 -11.99 8.15 16.36
C GLY A 99 -13.40 7.72 15.99
N LYS A 100 -13.98 8.37 14.98
CA LYS A 100 -15.33 8.04 14.53
C LYS A 100 -15.34 6.80 13.61
N VAL A 101 -16.23 5.86 13.89
CA VAL A 101 -16.54 4.72 13.02
C VAL A 101 -17.88 4.94 12.31
N LEU A 102 -17.96 4.59 11.03
CA LEU A 102 -19.16 4.71 10.20
C LEU A 102 -19.34 3.43 9.36
N SER A 103 -20.54 2.89 9.32
CA SER A 103 -20.89 1.67 8.56
C SER A 103 -22.41 1.54 8.41
N LEU A 104 -22.91 0.47 7.77
CA LEU A 104 -24.36 0.18 7.78
C LEU A 104 -24.94 0.07 9.20
N SER A 105 -24.16 -0.34 10.20
CA SER A 105 -24.59 -0.36 11.62
C SER A 105 -25.09 1.02 12.09
N THR A 106 -24.47 2.11 11.61
CA THR A 106 -24.92 3.48 11.89
C THR A 106 -26.28 3.78 11.24
N VAL A 107 -26.53 3.25 10.05
CA VAL A 107 -27.82 3.36 9.35
C VAL A 107 -28.89 2.58 10.10
N PHE A 108 -28.60 1.34 10.49
CA PHE A 108 -29.51 0.51 11.27
C PHE A 108 -29.86 1.15 12.62
N ALA A 109 -28.89 1.77 13.30
CA ALA A 109 -29.14 2.52 14.52
C ALA A 109 -30.10 3.71 14.32
N VAL A 110 -29.96 4.45 13.21
CA VAL A 110 -30.90 5.55 12.87
C VAL A 110 -32.30 4.98 12.61
N VAL A 111 -32.40 3.91 11.82
CA VAL A 111 -33.68 3.26 11.51
C VAL A 111 -34.34 2.72 12.78
N LYS A 112 -33.57 2.11 13.68
CA LYS A 112 -34.04 1.61 14.98
C LYS A 112 -34.61 2.73 15.84
N ASN A 113 -33.91 3.86 15.91
CA ASN A 113 -34.36 5.03 16.66
C ASN A 113 -35.64 5.65 16.07
N LEU A 114 -35.87 5.52 14.75
CA LEU A 114 -37.09 6.00 14.09
C LEU A 114 -38.29 5.05 14.29
N LEU A 115 -38.05 3.74 14.27
CA LEU A 115 -39.09 2.71 14.47
C LEU A 115 -39.48 2.56 15.94
N GLY A 116 -38.57 2.81 16.87
CA GLY A 116 -38.80 2.69 18.31
C GLY A 116 -38.75 1.24 18.84
N ASP A 117 -38.61 0.25 17.97
CA ASP A 117 -38.55 -1.18 18.27
C ASP A 117 -37.30 -1.84 17.66
N ASP A 118 -37.00 -3.07 18.09
CA ASP A 118 -35.93 -3.88 17.51
C ASP A 118 -36.26 -4.28 16.06
N ILE A 119 -35.24 -4.26 15.19
CA ILE A 119 -35.39 -4.53 13.75
C ILE A 119 -35.12 -6.02 13.49
N GLY A 120 -36.08 -6.73 12.89
CA GLY A 120 -35.90 -8.10 12.41
C GLY A 120 -35.39 -8.18 10.97
N SER A 121 -35.15 -9.41 10.48
CA SER A 121 -34.65 -9.63 9.11
C SER A 121 -35.64 -9.17 8.03
N VAL A 122 -36.95 -9.29 8.27
CA VAL A 122 -37.98 -8.88 7.31
C VAL A 122 -38.03 -7.36 7.21
N GLU A 123 -37.98 -6.66 8.35
CA GLU A 123 -37.94 -5.21 8.40
C GLU A 123 -36.69 -4.66 7.72
N LEU A 124 -35.52 -5.27 7.94
CA LEU A 124 -34.28 -4.89 7.26
C LEU A 124 -34.36 -5.07 5.74
N ALA A 125 -34.97 -6.16 5.26
CA ALA A 125 -35.18 -6.40 3.84
C ALA A 125 -36.15 -5.37 3.23
N ILE A 126 -37.20 -5.00 3.95
CA ILE A 126 -38.13 -3.94 3.54
C ILE A 126 -37.40 -2.60 3.50
N VAL A 127 -36.60 -2.27 4.52
CA VAL A 127 -35.79 -1.04 4.54
C VAL A 127 -34.87 -0.98 3.32
N GLN A 128 -34.20 -2.07 2.98
CA GLN A 128 -33.35 -2.14 1.79
C GLN A 128 -34.11 -1.88 0.49
N LYS A 129 -35.35 -2.39 0.37
CA LYS A 129 -36.18 -2.23 -0.83
C LYS A 129 -36.88 -0.88 -0.90
N SER A 130 -37.28 -0.32 0.23
CA SER A 130 -38.15 0.86 0.32
C SER A 130 -37.40 2.17 0.46
N LEU A 131 -36.07 2.14 0.64
CA LEU A 131 -35.25 3.35 0.67
C LEU A 131 -35.28 4.07 -0.70
N PRO A 132 -35.64 5.37 -0.76
CA PRO A 132 -35.54 6.14 -1.98
C PRO A 132 -34.10 6.16 -2.52
N PRO A 133 -33.89 6.24 -3.85
CA PRO A 133 -32.55 6.20 -4.45
C PRO A 133 -31.60 7.23 -3.85
N ASP A 134 -32.07 8.45 -3.63
CA ASP A 134 -31.27 9.54 -3.07
C ASP A 134 -30.79 9.25 -1.64
N VAL A 135 -31.65 8.63 -0.83
CA VAL A 135 -31.31 8.26 0.56
C VAL A 135 -30.37 7.06 0.57
N SER A 136 -30.62 6.07 -0.29
CA SER A 136 -29.73 4.92 -0.47
C SER A 136 -28.32 5.36 -0.87
N ALA A 137 -28.20 6.28 -1.84
CA ALA A 137 -26.92 6.82 -2.30
C ALA A 137 -26.13 7.53 -1.21
N MET A 138 -26.80 8.19 -0.25
CA MET A 138 -26.13 8.89 0.84
C MET A 138 -25.85 8.01 2.05
N MET A 139 -26.75 7.08 2.38
CA MET A 139 -26.69 6.33 3.64
C MET A 139 -26.23 4.89 3.50
N VAL A 140 -26.52 4.21 2.39
CA VAL A 140 -26.25 2.78 2.20
C VAL A 140 -25.05 2.55 1.30
N GLU A 141 -25.07 3.10 0.09
CA GLU A 141 -24.04 2.87 -0.95
C GLU A 141 -22.59 3.18 -0.51
N PRO A 142 -22.31 4.18 0.36
CA PRO A 142 -20.95 4.41 0.84
C PRO A 142 -20.40 3.26 1.70
N TYR A 143 -21.28 2.44 2.28
CA TYR A 143 -20.93 1.38 3.22
C TYR A 143 -21.31 -0.03 2.72
N PHE A 144 -21.92 -0.14 1.55
CA PHE A 144 -22.38 -1.42 1.00
C PHE A 144 -22.29 -1.44 -0.53
N SER A 145 -21.67 -2.49 -1.06
CA SER A 145 -21.64 -2.77 -2.49
C SER A 145 -22.53 -3.95 -2.80
N ARG A 146 -23.62 -3.71 -3.54
CA ARG A 146 -24.53 -4.78 -4.00
C ARG A 146 -23.85 -5.72 -5.00
N GLU A 147 -23.05 -5.17 -5.92
CA GLU A 147 -22.34 -5.96 -6.96
C GLU A 147 -21.38 -7.00 -6.37
N ARG A 148 -20.68 -6.64 -5.29
CA ARG A 148 -19.67 -7.50 -4.64
C ARG A 148 -20.17 -8.16 -3.36
N GLU A 149 -21.42 -7.91 -2.96
CA GLU A 149 -21.99 -8.37 -1.68
C GLU A 149 -21.11 -8.01 -0.46
N GLN A 150 -20.50 -6.82 -0.45
CA GLN A 150 -19.51 -6.42 0.57
C GLN A 150 -20.00 -5.25 1.42
N ALA A 151 -19.74 -5.33 2.73
CA ALA A 151 -19.92 -4.21 3.66
C ALA A 151 -18.59 -3.51 3.95
N ARG A 152 -18.64 -2.19 4.11
CA ARG A 152 -17.49 -1.34 4.45
C ARG A 152 -17.71 -0.65 5.79
N VAL A 153 -16.75 -0.83 6.69
CA VAL A 153 -16.62 -0.08 7.93
C VAL A 153 -15.52 0.96 7.74
N THR A 154 -15.91 2.23 7.72
CA THR A 154 -15.00 3.37 7.61
C THR A 154 -14.59 3.86 8.99
N VAL A 155 -13.29 3.90 9.25
CA VAL A 155 -12.70 4.23 10.55
C VAL A 155 -11.79 5.43 10.41
N ARG A 156 -12.09 6.50 11.16
CA ARG A 156 -11.18 7.64 11.29
C ARG A 156 -10.16 7.36 12.39
N VAL A 157 -8.94 7.01 12.00
CA VAL A 157 -7.85 6.73 12.95
C VAL A 157 -7.20 8.04 13.43
N LYS A 158 -6.87 8.12 14.72
CA LYS A 158 -6.21 9.27 15.36
C LYS A 158 -4.71 9.29 15.02
N GLU A 159 -4.39 9.72 13.80
CA GLU A 159 -3.02 9.82 13.27
C GLU A 159 -2.09 10.74 14.08
N THR A 160 -2.64 11.63 14.92
CA THR A 160 -1.87 12.52 15.79
C THR A 160 -1.35 11.86 17.07
N SER A 161 -1.75 10.61 17.36
CA SER A 161 -1.24 9.86 18.50
C SER A 161 0.23 9.51 18.30
N LYS A 162 1.09 9.85 19.27
CA LYS A 162 2.52 9.51 19.24
C LYS A 162 2.78 8.01 19.36
N ASP A 163 1.82 7.27 19.93
CA ASP A 163 1.94 5.84 20.20
C ASP A 163 1.42 4.97 19.03
N LEU A 164 0.83 5.58 18.00
CA LEU A 164 0.27 4.85 16.87
C LEU A 164 1.37 4.24 16.00
N ARG A 165 1.57 2.93 16.15
CA ARG A 165 2.36 2.12 15.22
C ARG A 165 1.42 1.48 14.21
N ARG A 166 1.26 2.12 13.04
CA ARG A 166 0.29 1.73 11.98
C ARG A 166 0.32 0.22 11.67
N ASP A 167 1.50 -0.32 11.45
CA ASP A 167 1.70 -1.73 11.11
C ASP A 167 1.20 -2.68 12.22
N LYS A 168 1.60 -2.38 13.46
CA LYS A 168 1.16 -3.13 14.64
C LYS A 168 -0.35 -3.02 14.83
N PHE A 169 -0.90 -1.80 14.74
CA PHE A 169 -2.33 -1.56 14.86
C PHE A 169 -3.15 -2.36 13.83
N LEU A 170 -2.70 -2.40 12.57
CA LEU A 170 -3.36 -3.21 11.53
C LEU A 170 -3.24 -4.71 11.81
N HIS A 171 -2.09 -5.18 12.30
CA HIS A 171 -1.92 -6.58 12.66
C HIS A 171 -2.81 -6.99 13.84
N ASP A 172 -2.72 -6.26 14.95
CA ASP A 172 -3.48 -6.48 16.17
C ASP A 172 -4.99 -6.43 15.87
N LEU A 173 -5.43 -5.45 15.07
CA LEU A 173 -6.84 -5.35 14.67
C LEU A 173 -7.28 -6.58 13.86
N ARG A 174 -6.47 -7.06 12.90
CA ARG A 174 -6.81 -8.26 12.13
C ARG A 174 -6.94 -9.48 13.04
N GLU A 175 -5.97 -9.67 13.93
CA GLU A 175 -5.91 -10.77 14.88
C GLU A 175 -7.14 -10.74 15.80
N ASP A 176 -7.49 -9.57 16.33
CA ASP A 176 -8.67 -9.39 17.16
C ASP A 176 -9.98 -9.69 16.43
N LEU A 177 -10.13 -9.26 15.17
CA LEU A 177 -11.33 -9.56 14.38
C LEU A 177 -11.47 -11.08 14.11
N VAL A 178 -10.35 -11.80 13.98
CA VAL A 178 -10.35 -13.25 13.77
C VAL A 178 -10.61 -13.99 15.08
N GLU A 179 -9.84 -13.70 16.14
CA GLU A 179 -9.86 -14.47 17.38
C GLU A 179 -11.04 -14.11 18.29
N LYS A 180 -11.39 -12.82 18.42
CA LYS A 180 -12.44 -12.37 19.34
C LYS A 180 -13.81 -12.37 18.70
N LEU A 181 -13.90 -12.06 17.41
CA LEU A 181 -15.16 -11.97 16.67
C LEU A 181 -15.43 -13.18 15.76
N GLY A 182 -14.47 -14.09 15.59
CA GLY A 182 -14.66 -15.33 14.84
C GLY A 182 -14.81 -15.13 13.33
N ILE A 183 -14.36 -14.00 12.79
CA ILE A 183 -14.46 -13.69 11.36
C ILE A 183 -13.30 -14.36 10.62
N ALA A 184 -13.61 -15.13 9.57
CA ALA A 184 -12.57 -15.78 8.77
C ALA A 184 -11.60 -14.75 8.15
N PRO A 185 -10.28 -14.99 8.19
CA PRO A 185 -9.29 -14.01 7.75
C PRO A 185 -9.42 -13.63 6.26
N GLU A 186 -9.95 -14.52 5.42
CA GLU A 186 -10.18 -14.28 3.99
C GLU A 186 -11.31 -13.27 3.74
N ARG A 187 -12.24 -13.14 4.70
CA ARG A 187 -13.38 -12.22 4.62
C ARG A 187 -13.01 -10.79 5.01
N ILE A 188 -11.82 -10.58 5.55
CA ILE A 188 -11.37 -9.28 6.07
C ILE A 188 -10.34 -8.67 5.12
N GLN A 189 -10.66 -7.52 4.54
CA GLN A 189 -9.70 -6.74 3.76
C GLN A 189 -9.58 -5.33 4.32
N PHE A 190 -8.34 -4.90 4.56
CA PHE A 190 -8.07 -3.52 4.99
C PHE A 190 -7.62 -2.68 3.81
N THR A 191 -8.20 -1.49 3.67
CA THR A 191 -7.89 -0.54 2.61
C THR A 191 -7.96 0.91 3.11
N GLY A 192 -7.87 1.84 2.18
CA GLY A 192 -7.86 3.29 2.43
C GLY A 192 -6.46 3.83 2.73
N MET A 193 -6.43 5.14 2.99
CA MET A 193 -5.17 5.91 3.07
C MET A 193 -4.18 5.38 4.10
N LEU A 194 -4.64 4.97 5.28
CA LEU A 194 -3.76 4.47 6.35
C LEU A 194 -3.00 3.20 5.93
N VAL A 195 -3.67 2.28 5.21
CA VAL A 195 -3.06 1.05 4.72
C VAL A 195 -2.09 1.36 3.59
N LEU A 196 -2.46 2.26 2.66
CA LEU A 196 -1.57 2.71 1.59
C LEU A 196 -0.29 3.34 2.14
N TYR A 197 -0.41 4.27 3.09
CA TYR A 197 0.77 4.88 3.73
C TYR A 197 1.63 3.84 4.47
N ASN A 198 1.02 2.91 5.21
CA ASN A 198 1.77 1.83 5.86
C ASN A 198 2.54 0.97 4.84
N ASN A 199 1.87 0.56 3.76
CA ASN A 199 2.47 -0.27 2.72
C ASN A 199 3.59 0.46 1.97
N VAL A 200 3.42 1.76 1.69
CA VAL A 200 4.47 2.61 1.11
C VAL A 200 5.68 2.66 2.05
N LEU A 201 5.48 2.93 3.34
CA LEU A 201 6.58 2.98 4.31
C LEU A 201 7.31 1.64 4.43
N GLN A 202 6.58 0.51 4.55
CA GLN A 202 7.17 -0.83 4.59
C GLN A 202 7.94 -1.17 3.31
N SER A 203 7.37 -0.83 2.16
CA SER A 203 8.03 -1.04 0.86
C SER A 203 9.29 -0.20 0.75
N LEU A 204 9.28 1.04 1.25
CA LEU A 204 10.46 1.89 1.32
C LEU A 204 11.54 1.30 2.21
N PHE A 205 11.21 0.84 3.43
CA PHE A 205 12.19 0.21 4.32
C PHE A 205 12.82 -1.02 3.67
N ARG A 206 12.02 -1.96 3.17
CA ARG A 206 12.53 -3.19 2.54
C ARG A 206 13.39 -2.87 1.31
N SER A 207 12.94 -1.95 0.47
CA SER A 207 13.68 -1.55 -0.73
C SER A 207 15.00 -0.87 -0.35
N GLN A 208 15.03 -0.08 0.71
CA GLN A 208 16.21 0.70 1.10
C GLN A 208 17.40 -0.17 1.53
N ILE A 209 17.16 -1.21 2.33
CA ILE A 209 18.26 -2.11 2.75
C ILE A 209 18.85 -2.84 1.54
N LEU A 210 17.99 -3.29 0.61
CA LEU A 210 18.43 -3.97 -0.61
C LEU A 210 19.20 -3.01 -1.52
N THR A 211 18.67 -1.81 -1.76
CA THR A 211 19.27 -0.83 -2.66
C THR A 211 20.60 -0.31 -2.13
N ILE A 212 20.74 -0.05 -0.83
CA ILE A 212 22.02 0.34 -0.22
C ILE A 212 23.08 -0.72 -0.48
N GLY A 213 22.78 -2.00 -0.23
CA GLY A 213 23.72 -3.09 -0.47
C GLY A 213 24.14 -3.19 -1.93
N VAL A 214 23.18 -3.10 -2.86
CA VAL A 214 23.43 -3.13 -4.30
C VAL A 214 24.26 -1.92 -4.76
N VAL A 215 23.98 -0.72 -4.25
CA VAL A 215 24.73 0.51 -4.59
C VAL A 215 26.18 0.42 -4.10
N PHE A 216 26.42 0.02 -2.85
CA PHE A 216 27.79 -0.15 -2.35
C PHE A 216 28.55 -1.24 -3.08
N LEU A 217 27.88 -2.33 -3.48
CA LEU A 217 28.49 -3.36 -4.32
C LEU A 217 28.86 -2.81 -5.71
N ALA A 218 27.97 -2.05 -6.34
CA ALA A 218 28.23 -1.43 -7.64
C ALA A 218 29.40 -0.44 -7.58
N ILE A 219 29.46 0.39 -6.53
CA ILE A 219 30.58 1.32 -6.30
C ILE A 219 31.88 0.55 -6.08
N LEU A 220 31.86 -0.55 -5.31
CA LEU A 220 33.04 -1.38 -5.10
C LEU A 220 33.55 -1.97 -6.41
N LEU A 221 32.65 -2.50 -7.25
CA LEU A 221 33.00 -3.02 -8.58
C LEU A 221 33.56 -1.92 -9.49
N MET A 222 32.97 -0.73 -9.46
CA MET A 222 33.46 0.43 -10.20
C MET A 222 34.87 0.84 -9.75
N PHE A 223 35.11 0.97 -8.43
CA PHE A 223 36.43 1.26 -7.89
C PHE A 223 37.44 0.15 -8.20
N LEU A 224 37.01 -1.11 -8.24
CA LEU A 224 37.88 -2.23 -8.61
C LEU A 224 38.29 -2.13 -10.08
N ALA A 225 37.36 -1.76 -10.96
CA ALA A 225 37.65 -1.53 -12.37
C ALA A 225 38.59 -0.32 -12.57
N LEU A 226 38.38 0.76 -11.82
CA LEU A 226 39.13 2.01 -11.98
C LEU A 226 40.54 1.93 -11.39
N PHE A 227 40.68 1.47 -10.14
CA PHE A 227 41.97 1.43 -9.44
C PHE A 227 42.72 0.12 -9.64
N ARG A 228 42.07 -0.92 -10.18
CA ARG A 228 42.65 -2.26 -10.41
C ARG A 228 43.31 -2.88 -9.16
N SER A 229 42.87 -2.47 -7.96
CA SER A 229 43.43 -2.91 -6.69
C SER A 229 42.32 -2.99 -5.64
N LEU A 230 42.03 -4.21 -5.18
CA LEU A 230 40.99 -4.45 -4.17
C LEU A 230 41.26 -3.67 -2.87
N SER A 231 42.54 -3.53 -2.49
CA SER A 231 42.91 -2.77 -1.30
C SER A 231 42.57 -1.28 -1.44
N LEU A 232 42.88 -0.67 -2.59
CA LEU A 232 42.53 0.74 -2.84
C LEU A 232 41.02 0.93 -2.93
N SER A 233 40.31 0.00 -3.58
CA SER A 233 38.86 0.07 -3.70
C SER A 233 38.15 0.00 -2.35
N LEU A 234 38.58 -0.88 -1.44
CA LEU A 234 38.03 -0.96 -0.09
C LEU A 234 38.36 0.28 0.75
N ILE A 235 39.58 0.81 0.64
CA ILE A 235 39.98 2.05 1.32
C ILE A 235 39.17 3.25 0.82
N ALA A 236 38.97 3.37 -0.49
CA ALA A 236 38.14 4.41 -1.11
C ALA A 236 36.65 4.30 -0.76
N LEU A 237 36.18 3.12 -0.38
CA LEU A 237 34.79 2.90 0.06
C LEU A 237 34.54 3.43 1.47
N ALA A 238 35.55 3.43 2.34
CA ALA A 238 35.41 3.75 3.76
C ALA A 238 34.83 5.15 4.06
N PRO A 239 35.27 6.25 3.40
CA PRO A 239 34.65 7.57 3.58
C PRO A 239 33.16 7.60 3.25
N ASN A 240 32.75 6.87 2.21
CA ASN A 240 31.36 6.81 1.76
C ASN A 240 30.47 6.06 2.75
N VAL A 241 30.97 4.94 3.29
CA VAL A 241 30.29 4.20 4.36
C VAL A 241 30.17 5.06 5.63
N LEU A 242 31.22 5.82 5.99
CA LEU A 242 31.18 6.74 7.12
C LEU A 242 30.11 7.82 6.93
N ALA A 243 30.06 8.46 5.76
CA ALA A 243 29.10 9.52 5.48
C ALA A 243 27.65 9.01 5.49
N ALA A 244 27.39 7.90 4.77
CA ALA A 244 26.07 7.27 4.78
C ALA A 244 25.66 6.78 6.17
N GLY A 245 26.60 6.18 6.91
CA GLY A 245 26.43 5.73 8.28
C GLY A 245 26.13 6.88 9.25
N MET A 246 26.75 8.05 9.05
CA MET A 246 26.46 9.24 9.85
C MET A 246 25.04 9.75 9.60
N VAL A 247 24.56 9.76 8.35
CA VAL A 247 23.17 10.15 8.04
C VAL A 247 22.18 9.18 8.67
N LEU A 248 22.30 7.89 8.38
CA LEU A 248 21.38 6.86 8.88
C LEU A 248 21.46 6.75 10.40
N GLY A 249 22.65 6.86 10.98
CA GLY A 249 22.88 6.86 12.42
C GLY A 249 22.23 8.04 13.11
N THR A 250 22.42 9.26 12.60
CA THR A 250 21.76 10.46 13.16
C THR A 250 20.25 10.39 13.03
N MET A 251 19.72 9.89 11.91
CA MET A 251 18.28 9.68 11.75
C MET A 251 17.74 8.69 12.77
N GLY A 252 18.43 7.55 12.98
CA GLY A 252 18.06 6.56 13.98
C GLY A 252 18.12 7.10 15.42
N LEU A 253 19.16 7.88 15.75
CA LEU A 253 19.33 8.48 17.09
C LEU A 253 18.29 9.56 17.39
N LEU A 254 17.95 10.39 16.41
CA LEU A 254 16.97 11.47 16.55
C LEU A 254 15.52 11.01 16.32
N GLY A 255 15.31 9.74 15.94
CA GLY A 255 13.99 9.20 15.61
C GLY A 255 13.36 9.86 14.38
N ILE A 256 14.16 10.37 13.44
CA ILE A 256 13.67 10.99 12.21
C ILE A 256 13.16 9.85 11.31
N PRO A 257 11.86 9.82 10.97
CA PRO A 257 11.31 8.77 10.13
C PRO A 257 11.93 8.82 8.73
N LEU A 258 12.16 7.64 8.15
CA LEU A 258 12.50 7.54 6.74
C LEU A 258 11.27 7.89 5.89
N ASP A 259 11.46 8.81 4.97
CA ASP A 259 10.48 9.25 3.98
C ASP A 259 11.14 9.33 2.59
N ILE A 260 10.35 9.70 1.58
CA ILE A 260 10.81 9.74 0.20
C ILE A 260 11.99 10.71 0.03
N MET A 261 12.01 11.84 0.73
CA MET A 261 13.08 12.84 0.58
C MET A 261 14.35 12.43 1.33
N THR A 262 14.24 11.98 2.57
CA THR A 262 15.38 11.56 3.40
C THR A 262 16.12 10.36 2.83
N ILE A 263 15.42 9.44 2.16
CA ILE A 263 16.03 8.30 1.46
C ILE A 263 17.00 8.76 0.35
N THR A 264 16.67 9.84 -0.37
CA THR A 264 17.53 10.32 -1.47
C THR A 264 18.84 10.93 -1.00
N ILE A 265 18.93 11.36 0.27
CA ILE A 265 20.13 12.00 0.84
C ILE A 265 21.32 11.06 0.77
N ALA A 266 21.14 9.80 1.20
CA ALA A 266 22.22 8.82 1.21
C ALA A 266 22.75 8.58 -0.21
N ALA A 267 21.88 8.50 -1.21
CA ALA A 267 22.28 8.31 -2.60
C ALA A 267 23.06 9.50 -3.17
N ILE A 268 22.59 10.73 -2.93
CA ILE A 268 23.25 11.96 -3.38
C ILE A 268 24.64 12.10 -2.75
N VAL A 269 24.72 11.93 -1.42
CA VAL A 269 25.96 12.09 -0.67
C VAL A 269 26.97 11.02 -1.07
N VAL A 270 26.54 9.77 -1.23
CA VAL A 270 27.42 8.71 -1.72
C VAL A 270 27.91 9.03 -3.12
N GLY A 271 27.06 9.53 -4.01
CA GLY A 271 27.48 9.94 -5.37
C GLY A 271 28.58 11.01 -5.35
N ILE A 272 28.41 12.06 -4.54
CA ILE A 272 29.42 13.14 -4.44
C ILE A 272 30.68 12.66 -3.70
N GLY A 273 30.54 11.92 -2.60
CA GLY A 273 31.68 11.40 -1.85
C GLY A 273 32.51 10.37 -2.63
N VAL A 274 31.88 9.62 -3.53
CA VAL A 274 32.56 8.72 -4.46
C VAL A 274 33.43 9.51 -5.43
N ASP A 275 32.93 10.64 -5.96
CA ASP A 275 33.70 11.52 -6.85
C ASP A 275 34.94 12.09 -6.16
N ASP A 276 34.79 12.59 -4.91
CA ASP A 276 35.91 13.06 -4.08
C ASP A 276 36.97 11.97 -3.89
N CYS A 277 36.54 10.73 -3.62
CA CYS A 277 37.45 9.60 -3.45
C CYS A 277 38.19 9.24 -4.75
N ILE A 278 37.51 9.30 -5.90
CA ILE A 278 38.13 9.04 -7.22
C ILE A 278 39.22 10.07 -7.48
N HIS A 279 38.88 11.35 -7.34
CA HIS A 279 39.81 12.45 -7.57
C HIS A 279 41.02 12.38 -6.63
N TYR A 280 40.79 12.10 -5.34
CA TYR A 280 41.87 11.99 -4.36
C TYR A 280 42.77 10.78 -4.64
N VAL A 281 42.22 9.58 -4.80
CA VAL A 281 43.01 8.37 -5.04
C VAL A 281 43.78 8.45 -6.34
N HIS A 282 43.15 8.94 -7.42
CA HIS A 282 43.82 9.11 -8.70
C HIS A 282 45.00 10.08 -8.59
N ARG A 283 44.81 11.22 -7.90
CA ARG A 283 45.92 12.16 -7.65
C ARG A 283 47.01 11.53 -6.79
N PHE A 284 46.62 10.77 -5.77
CA PHE A 284 47.55 10.09 -4.88
C PHE A 284 48.43 9.08 -5.63
N ILE A 285 47.85 8.26 -6.51
CA ILE A 285 48.60 7.31 -7.34
C ILE A 285 49.63 8.04 -8.21
N ALA A 286 49.21 9.10 -8.91
CA ALA A 286 50.09 9.87 -9.80
C ALA A 286 51.23 10.58 -9.04
N GLU A 287 50.93 11.17 -7.88
CA GLU A 287 51.92 11.86 -7.05
C GLU A 287 52.86 10.90 -6.31
N PHE A 288 52.43 9.66 -6.05
CA PHE A 288 53.26 8.63 -5.41
C PHE A 288 54.41 8.16 -6.30
N GLU A 289 54.26 8.18 -7.62
CA GLU A 289 55.32 7.78 -8.55
C GLU A 289 56.52 8.74 -8.56
N VAL A 290 56.38 9.96 -8.05
CA VAL A 290 57.43 10.99 -8.06
C VAL A 290 58.58 10.67 -7.11
N ASP A 291 58.27 10.39 -5.84
CA ASP A 291 59.25 10.17 -4.77
C ASP A 291 58.99 8.91 -3.93
N ARG A 292 57.88 8.21 -4.19
CA ARG A 292 57.44 6.99 -3.49
C ARG A 292 57.40 7.16 -1.97
N ASN A 293 57.02 8.35 -1.50
CA ASN A 293 56.88 8.66 -0.08
C ASN A 293 55.43 9.01 0.26
N TYR A 294 54.72 8.12 0.97
CA TYR A 294 53.28 8.27 1.24
C TYR A 294 52.92 9.59 1.93
N ARG A 295 53.73 10.03 2.91
CA ARG A 295 53.47 11.27 3.64
C ARG A 295 53.69 12.50 2.77
N ALA A 296 54.77 12.53 2.00
CA ALA A 296 55.04 13.63 1.08
C ALA A 296 53.96 13.72 -0.02
N THR A 297 53.57 12.59 -0.60
CA THR A 297 52.45 12.47 -1.56
C THR A 297 51.15 13.01 -0.98
N MET A 298 50.80 12.63 0.26
CA MET A 298 49.60 13.12 0.93
C MET A 298 49.59 14.65 1.04
N PHE A 299 50.70 15.29 1.42
CA PHE A 299 50.78 16.75 1.49
C PHE A 299 50.59 17.40 0.11
N ARG A 300 51.21 16.88 -0.94
CA ARG A 300 51.00 17.37 -2.33
C ARG A 300 49.55 17.21 -2.79
N CYS A 301 48.89 16.12 -2.41
CA CYS A 301 47.47 15.92 -2.71
C CYS A 301 46.59 16.93 -1.97
N HIS A 302 46.89 17.23 -0.70
CA HIS A 302 46.17 18.25 0.07
C HIS A 302 46.31 19.64 -0.54
N ASP A 303 47.53 20.02 -0.96
CA ASP A 303 47.81 21.32 -1.55
C ASP A 303 47.19 21.52 -2.93
N SER A 304 46.80 20.44 -3.60
CA SER A 304 46.18 20.47 -4.93
C SER A 304 44.69 20.09 -4.86
N ILE A 305 44.38 18.81 -5.07
CA ILE A 305 43.01 18.32 -5.16
C ILE A 305 42.24 18.50 -3.85
N GLY A 306 42.93 18.44 -2.71
CA GLY A 306 42.35 18.67 -1.39
C GLY A 306 41.65 20.03 -1.26
N ARG A 307 42.30 21.09 -1.76
CA ARG A 307 41.72 22.44 -1.78
C ARG A 307 40.51 22.52 -2.71
N ALA A 308 40.58 21.87 -3.87
CA ALA A 308 39.46 21.85 -4.82
C ALA A 308 38.21 21.20 -4.21
N MET A 309 38.36 20.01 -3.61
CA MET A 309 37.24 19.33 -2.94
C MET A 309 36.67 20.19 -1.82
N TYR A 310 37.51 20.79 -0.98
CA TYR A 310 37.04 21.70 0.09
C TYR A 310 36.13 22.82 -0.44
N TYR A 311 36.51 23.50 -1.53
CA TYR A 311 35.69 24.56 -2.11
C TYR A 311 34.38 24.04 -2.71
N THR A 312 34.40 22.87 -3.36
CA THR A 312 33.18 22.26 -3.88
C THR A 312 32.22 21.87 -2.75
N THR A 313 32.72 21.27 -1.67
CA THR A 313 31.91 20.92 -0.50
C THR A 313 31.32 22.16 0.16
N VAL A 314 32.09 23.24 0.34
CA VAL A 314 31.57 24.50 0.89
C VAL A 314 30.42 25.05 0.05
N THR A 315 30.56 25.00 -1.29
CA THR A 315 29.52 25.46 -2.21
C THR A 315 28.23 24.64 -2.06
N VAL A 316 28.37 23.31 -2.00
CA VAL A 316 27.25 22.37 -1.80
C VAL A 316 26.58 22.57 -0.43
N VAL A 317 27.38 22.72 0.63
CA VAL A 317 26.90 22.98 1.99
C VAL A 317 26.11 24.28 2.04
N VAL A 318 26.61 25.37 1.46
CA VAL A 318 25.88 26.65 1.41
C VAL A 318 24.57 26.50 0.63
N GLY A 319 24.58 25.80 -0.49
CA GLY A 319 23.38 25.53 -1.30
C GLY A 319 22.30 24.78 -0.52
N PHE A 320 22.63 23.63 0.09
CA PHE A 320 21.67 22.84 0.87
C PHE A 320 21.28 23.51 2.20
N SER A 321 22.14 24.34 2.78
CA SER A 321 21.82 25.12 3.99
C SER A 321 20.64 26.06 3.77
N MET A 322 20.42 26.55 2.55
CA MET A 322 19.26 27.42 2.26
C MET A 322 17.93 26.72 2.51
N LEU A 323 17.87 25.39 2.38
CA LEU A 323 16.64 24.62 2.63
C LEU A 323 16.22 24.62 4.11
N ALA A 324 17.14 24.91 5.03
CA ALA A 324 16.82 25.07 6.43
C ALA A 324 15.89 26.28 6.71
N LEU A 325 15.78 27.23 5.78
CA LEU A 325 14.86 28.37 5.87
C LEU A 325 13.46 28.05 5.31
N SER A 326 13.20 26.83 4.84
CA SER A 326 11.90 26.44 4.29
C SER A 326 10.82 26.37 5.37
N SER A 327 9.57 26.69 5.02
CA SER A 327 8.40 26.45 5.89
C SER A 327 7.94 24.98 5.87
N PHE A 328 8.51 24.15 5.00
CA PHE A 328 8.15 22.75 4.86
C PHE A 328 9.15 21.85 5.61
N THR A 329 8.70 21.23 6.69
CA THR A 329 9.55 20.41 7.59
C THR A 329 10.39 19.36 6.87
N PRO A 330 9.86 18.60 5.89
CA PRO A 330 10.66 17.65 5.14
C PRO A 330 11.85 18.30 4.39
N SER A 331 11.67 19.51 3.84
CA SER A 331 12.77 20.26 3.19
C SER A 331 13.85 20.69 4.18
N ILE A 332 13.44 21.10 5.40
CA ILE A 332 14.39 21.46 6.47
C ILE A 332 15.26 20.25 6.82
N TYR A 333 14.65 19.08 7.08
CA TYR A 333 15.41 17.87 7.40
C TYR A 333 16.34 17.46 6.26
N PHE A 334 15.85 17.54 5.02
CA PHE A 334 16.66 17.24 3.85
C PHE A 334 17.90 18.15 3.75
N GLY A 335 17.74 19.47 3.92
CA GLY A 335 18.86 20.40 3.93
C GLY A 335 19.88 20.12 5.04
N LEU A 336 19.41 20.01 6.29
CA LEU A 336 20.28 19.82 7.46
C LEU A 336 21.05 18.49 7.42
N LEU A 337 20.35 17.40 7.08
CA LEU A 337 20.99 16.08 6.99
C LEU A 337 21.98 16.03 5.84
N THR A 338 21.68 16.63 4.69
CA THR A 338 22.61 16.70 3.55
C THR A 338 23.85 17.50 3.90
N VAL A 339 23.73 18.65 4.58
CA VAL A 339 24.87 19.44 5.04
C VAL A 339 25.79 18.62 5.95
N MET A 340 25.21 17.96 6.96
CA MET A 340 25.97 17.08 7.86
C MET A 340 26.70 15.97 7.09
N ALA A 341 25.99 15.34 6.14
CA ALA A 341 26.52 14.27 5.32
C ALA A 341 27.67 14.71 4.42
N MET A 342 27.57 15.89 3.80
CA MET A 342 28.60 16.48 2.96
C MET A 342 29.85 16.84 3.75
N VAL A 343 29.67 17.38 4.96
CA VAL A 343 30.79 17.61 5.89
C VAL A 343 31.45 16.29 6.28
N ALA A 344 30.67 15.25 6.57
CA ALA A 344 31.20 13.93 6.88
C ALA A 344 31.96 13.31 5.69
N ALA A 345 31.44 13.46 4.47
CA ALA A 345 32.05 12.96 3.25
C ALA A 345 33.42 13.60 2.99
N VAL A 346 33.50 14.94 3.03
CA VAL A 346 34.78 15.63 2.81
C VAL A 346 35.80 15.36 3.92
N LEU A 347 35.36 15.27 5.18
CA LEU A 347 36.23 14.88 6.28
C LEU A 347 36.72 13.44 6.10
N GLY A 348 35.85 12.54 5.64
CA GLY A 348 36.23 11.19 5.27
C GLY A 348 37.27 11.17 4.15
N ALA A 349 37.07 11.93 3.08
CA ALA A 349 37.95 11.97 1.92
C ALA A 349 39.31 12.65 2.21
N LEU A 350 39.35 13.67 3.08
CA LEU A 350 40.58 14.41 3.39
C LEU A 350 41.32 13.88 4.63
N LEU A 351 40.65 13.18 5.55
CA LEU A 351 41.29 12.68 6.76
C LEU A 351 41.37 11.15 6.75
N LEU A 352 40.23 10.48 6.68
CA LEU A 352 40.17 9.02 6.82
C LEU A 352 40.85 8.32 5.64
N LEU A 353 40.55 8.74 4.41
CA LEU A 353 41.07 8.14 3.19
C LEU A 353 42.62 8.18 3.13
N PRO A 354 43.29 9.34 3.22
CA PRO A 354 44.75 9.37 3.20
C PRO A 354 45.37 8.65 4.39
N LEU A 355 44.77 8.71 5.58
CA LEU A 355 45.25 7.97 6.74
C LEU A 355 45.28 6.46 6.46
N LEU A 356 44.21 5.92 5.89
CA LEU A 356 44.12 4.51 5.51
C LEU A 356 45.13 4.15 4.41
N ILE A 357 45.32 5.00 3.40
CA ILE A 357 46.32 4.77 2.35
C ILE A 357 47.74 4.74 2.93
N VAL A 358 48.09 5.69 3.81
CA VAL A 358 49.42 5.78 4.45
C VAL A 358 49.67 4.60 5.40
N LEU A 359 48.63 4.10 6.08
CA LEU A 359 48.75 3.00 7.04
C LEU A 359 48.84 1.64 6.35
N VAL A 360 48.00 1.39 5.35
CA VAL A 360 47.94 0.10 4.63
C VAL A 360 49.05 -0.01 3.58
N LYS A 361 49.54 1.12 3.06
CA LYS A 361 50.55 1.20 2.00
C LYS A 361 50.25 0.31 0.78
N PRO A 362 49.08 0.47 0.13
CA PRO A 362 48.61 -0.41 -0.94
C PRO A 362 49.38 -0.26 -2.27
N LEU A 363 50.21 0.78 -2.42
CA LEU A 363 50.99 1.07 -3.63
C LEU A 363 52.41 0.48 -3.60
N GLY A 364 52.74 -0.28 -2.55
CA GLY A 364 54.05 -0.92 -2.37
C GLY A 364 54.98 -0.18 -1.39
N PRO A 365 56.24 -0.62 -1.27
CA PRO A 365 57.21 -0.07 -0.32
C PRO A 365 57.64 1.36 -0.67
N GLU A 366 58.01 2.13 0.35
CA GLU A 366 58.52 3.49 0.19
C GLU A 366 59.90 3.49 -0.48
N GLY A 367 60.16 4.52 -1.30
CA GLY A 367 61.49 4.78 -1.84
C GLY A 367 62.44 5.18 -0.71
N GLY A 368 63.61 4.53 -0.67
CA GLY A 368 64.67 4.81 0.32
C GLY A 368 65.43 6.09 0.04
#